data_AF-B9WB55-F1
#
_entry.id   AF-B9WB55-F1
#
_cell.length_a   1.000
_cell.length_b   1.000
_cell.length_c   1.000
_cell.angle_alpha   90.00
_cell.angle_beta   90.00
_cell.angle_gamma   90.00
#
_symmetry.space_group_name_H-M   'P 1'
#
loop_
_entity.id
_entity.type
_entity.pdbx_description
1 polymer ?
#
loop_
_entity_poly.entity_id
_entity_poly.type
_entity_poly.pdbx_seq_one_letter_code
_entity_poly.pdbx_strand_id
1 'polypeptide(L)'
;MNRFLFNCLLFIGLLLIYKYSFMSADGKKEDSFETGEKIDGELYVKLGDKMVPISRINKPHAVVHPADHHANIGANKFPDVEPEQKQKEDLKEFSQQILKPDTNKPKIDPNSFPDIEPEAKEREAKLEAERVKKSE
;
A
#
# COMPACT_ATOMS: atom_id res chain seq x y z
N MET A 1 57.10 -20.03 -1.12
CA MET A 1 55.82 -19.44 -1.56
C MET A 1 56.05 -17.99 -1.95
N ASN A 2 55.48 -17.56 -3.07
CA ASN A 2 55.60 -16.18 -3.52
C ASN A 2 54.97 -15.25 -2.47
N ARG A 3 55.64 -14.17 -2.06
CA ARG A 3 55.13 -13.26 -1.01
C ARG A 3 53.72 -12.73 -1.35
N PHE A 4 53.47 -12.52 -2.64
CA PHE A 4 52.16 -12.16 -3.17
C PHE A 4 51.09 -13.24 -2.93
N LEU A 5 51.41 -14.52 -3.17
CA LEU A 5 50.47 -15.63 -2.96
C LEU A 5 50.15 -15.82 -1.47
N PHE A 6 51.13 -15.63 -0.59
CA PHE A 6 50.91 -15.69 0.86
C PHE A 6 49.97 -14.57 1.33
N ASN A 7 50.17 -13.34 0.83
CA ASN A 7 49.30 -12.21 1.15
C ASN A 7 47.87 -12.40 0.61
N CYS A 8 47.70 -12.97 -0.59
CA CYS A 8 46.38 -13.31 -1.11
C CYS A 8 45.67 -14.37 -0.27
N LEU A 9 46.38 -15.42 0.15
CA LEU A 9 45.83 -16.45 1.05
C LEU A 9 45.40 -15.87 2.40
N LEU A 10 46.20 -14.96 2.97
CA LEU A 10 45.87 -14.25 4.20
C LEU A 10 44.60 -13.40 4.04
N PHE A 11 44.48 -12.69 2.91
CA PHE A 11 43.32 -11.85 2.61
C PHE A 11 42.05 -12.68 2.44
N ILE A 12 42.12 -13.80 1.71
CA ILE A 12 41.00 -14.74 1.55
C ILE A 12 40.57 -15.33 2.90
N GLY A 13 41.54 -15.70 3.75
CA GLY A 13 41.26 -16.20 5.10
C GLY A 13 40.52 -15.18 5.97
N LEU A 14 40.98 -13.92 5.98
CA LEU A 14 40.31 -12.83 6.70
C LEU A 14 38.89 -12.58 6.16
N LEU A 15 38.70 -12.64 4.85
CA LEU A 15 37.39 -12.44 4.21
C LEU A 15 36.41 -13.57 4.57
N LEU A 16 36.88 -14.81 4.65
CA LEU A 16 36.08 -15.95 5.09
C LEU A 16 35.69 -15.84 6.58
N ILE A 17 36.62 -15.42 7.44
CA ILE A 17 36.33 -15.17 8.86
C ILE A 17 35.31 -14.04 9.00
N TYR A 18 35.50 -12.92 8.30
CA TYR A 18 34.55 -11.81 8.29
C TYR A 18 33.16 -12.25 7.82
N LYS A 19 33.09 -13.00 6.71
CA LYS A 19 31.84 -13.58 6.21
C LYS A 19 31.18 -14.48 7.27
N TYR A 20 31.93 -15.34 7.92
CA TYR A 20 31.35 -16.26 8.90
C TYR A 20 30.88 -15.55 10.18
N SER A 21 31.68 -14.60 10.68
CA SER A 21 31.36 -13.85 11.90
C SER A 21 30.28 -12.78 11.71
N PHE A 22 30.24 -12.11 10.55
CA PHE A 22 29.32 -10.97 10.31
C PHE A 22 28.15 -11.28 9.38
N MET A 23 28.22 -12.27 8.48
CA MET A 23 27.06 -12.65 7.66
C MET A 23 25.96 -13.37 8.48
N SER A 24 26.26 -13.81 9.69
CA SER A 24 25.25 -14.32 10.63
C SER A 24 24.51 -13.22 11.40
N ALA A 25 24.94 -11.95 11.28
CA ALA A 25 24.34 -10.82 11.99
C ALA A 25 23.21 -10.14 11.20
N ASP A 26 23.24 -10.22 9.86
CA ASP A 26 22.06 -9.97 9.03
C ASP A 26 21.21 -11.24 8.98
N GLY A 27 20.67 -11.56 10.15
CA GLY A 27 19.52 -12.44 10.25
C GLY A 27 18.47 -11.89 9.30
N LYS A 28 18.28 -12.60 8.19
CA LYS A 28 17.02 -12.54 7.47
C LYS A 28 15.95 -12.69 8.53
N LYS A 29 15.23 -11.60 8.81
CA LYS A 29 13.88 -11.70 9.34
C LYS A 29 13.10 -12.34 8.22
N GLU A 30 13.25 -13.66 8.09
CA GLU A 30 12.15 -14.44 7.58
C GLU A 30 11.02 -14.06 8.52
N ASP A 31 9.96 -13.49 7.96
CA ASP A 31 8.66 -13.44 8.62
C ASP A 31 8.19 -14.89 8.75
N SER A 32 8.92 -15.67 9.56
CA SER A 32 8.36 -16.81 10.22
C SER A 32 7.21 -16.22 11.01
N PHE A 33 6.00 -16.45 10.51
CA PHE A 33 4.84 -16.61 11.35
C PHE A 33 5.22 -17.67 12.38
N GLU A 34 5.95 -17.24 13.43
CA GLU A 34 6.20 -18.04 14.62
C GLU A 34 4.83 -18.50 15.03
N THR A 35 4.62 -19.80 14.89
CA THR A 35 3.39 -20.46 15.25
C THR A 35 3.20 -20.14 16.72
N GLY A 36 2.32 -19.17 16.97
CA GLY A 36 2.28 -18.43 18.22
C GLY A 36 2.24 -19.36 19.43
N GLU A 37 2.95 -18.96 20.46
CA GLU A 37 2.95 -19.65 21.74
C GLU A 37 1.51 -19.74 22.24
N LYS A 38 1.01 -20.97 22.43
CA LYS A 38 -0.30 -21.20 23.03
C LYS A 38 -0.16 -21.01 24.53
N ILE A 39 -0.46 -19.80 25.00
CA ILE A 39 -0.52 -19.49 26.42
C ILE A 39 -1.97 -19.74 26.84
N ASP A 40 -2.17 -20.63 27.82
CA ASP A 40 -3.49 -21.00 28.35
C ASP A 40 -4.50 -21.49 27.29
N GLY A 41 -4.00 -22.10 26.21
CA GLY A 41 -4.83 -22.60 25.11
C GLY A 41 -5.29 -21.55 24.10
N GLU A 42 -4.94 -20.27 24.29
CA GLU A 42 -5.17 -19.21 23.31
C GLU A 42 -3.92 -18.91 22.48
N LEU A 43 -4.11 -18.67 21.18
CA LEU A 43 -3.03 -18.35 20.25
C LEU A 43 -2.76 -16.83 20.29
N TYR A 44 -1.55 -16.45 20.68
CA TYR A 44 -1.10 -15.06 20.68
C TYR A 44 -0.34 -14.73 19.40
N VAL A 45 -0.61 -13.54 18.87
CA VAL A 45 0.07 -13.00 17.68
C VAL A 45 0.69 -11.66 18.05
N LYS A 46 1.94 -11.47 17.62
CA LYS A 46 2.65 -10.20 17.79
C LYS A 46 2.15 -9.19 16.76
N LEU A 47 1.49 -8.13 17.22
CA LEU A 47 1.06 -6.99 16.42
C LEU A 47 1.83 -5.75 16.86
N GLY A 48 2.88 -5.40 16.10
CA GLY A 48 3.83 -4.35 16.49
C GLY A 48 4.56 -4.71 17.79
N ASP A 49 4.45 -3.83 18.79
CA ASP A 49 5.07 -4.00 20.11
C ASP A 49 4.18 -4.72 21.15
N LYS A 50 3.00 -5.23 20.72
CA LYS A 50 2.03 -5.85 21.63
C LYS A 50 1.72 -7.28 21.21
N MET A 51 1.61 -8.18 22.20
CA MET A 51 1.06 -9.52 22.01
C MET A 51 -0.46 -9.47 22.16
N VAL A 52 -1.19 -9.89 21.12
CA VAL A 52 -2.66 -9.85 21.09
C VAL A 52 -3.21 -11.25 20.83
N PRO A 53 -4.18 -11.73 21.62
CA PRO A 53 -4.80 -13.02 21.36
C PRO A 53 -5.64 -12.95 20.08
N ILE A 54 -5.59 -14.00 19.25
CA ILE A 54 -6.35 -14.08 17.98
C ILE A 54 -7.86 -13.93 18.22
N SER A 55 -8.36 -14.35 19.39
CA SER A 55 -9.74 -14.17 19.83
C SER A 55 -10.22 -12.71 19.77
N ARG A 56 -9.32 -11.73 19.95
CA ARG A 56 -9.63 -10.30 19.83
C ARG A 56 -9.62 -9.78 18.41
N ILE A 57 -8.84 -10.39 17.52
CA ILE A 57 -8.65 -9.93 16.14
C ILE A 57 -9.87 -10.31 15.30
N ASN A 58 -10.41 -11.51 15.52
CA ASN A 58 -11.48 -12.09 14.71
C ASN A 58 -12.82 -12.19 15.46
N LYS A 59 -13.14 -11.17 16.27
CA LYS A 59 -14.49 -11.10 16.85
C LYS A 59 -15.50 -11.03 15.70
N PRO A 60 -16.59 -11.82 15.72
CA PRO A 60 -17.65 -11.62 14.75
C PRO A 60 -18.09 -10.17 14.87
N HIS A 61 -17.95 -9.40 13.78
CA HIS A 61 -18.58 -8.10 13.70
C HIS A 61 -20.07 -8.35 13.90
N ALA A 62 -20.68 -7.66 14.87
CA ALA A 62 -22.12 -7.65 14.97
C ALA A 62 -22.64 -7.13 13.63
N VAL A 63 -23.22 -8.01 12.82
CA VAL A 63 -23.93 -7.63 11.61
C VAL A 63 -25.13 -6.85 12.11
N VAL A 64 -25.01 -5.53 12.16
CA VAL A 64 -26.15 -4.69 12.50
C VAL A 64 -27.09 -4.81 11.32
N HIS A 65 -28.22 -5.50 11.51
CA HIS A 65 -29.21 -5.59 10.46
C HIS A 65 -29.81 -4.20 10.28
N PRO A 66 -30.05 -3.74 9.03
CA PRO A 66 -30.68 -2.44 8.80
C PRO A 66 -32.06 -2.34 9.45
N ALA A 67 -32.69 -3.47 9.76
CA ALA A 67 -33.92 -3.55 10.55
C ALA A 67 -33.78 -3.03 11.99
N ASP A 68 -32.58 -3.09 12.58
CA ASP A 68 -32.31 -2.64 13.95
C ASP A 68 -32.07 -1.12 14.03
N HIS A 69 -31.98 -0.45 12.87
CA HIS A 69 -31.78 1.00 12.75
C HIS A 69 -33.09 1.76 12.47
N HIS A 70 -34.25 1.10 12.44
CA HIS A 70 -35.50 1.85 12.31
C HIS A 70 -35.74 2.69 13.55
N ALA A 71 -35.50 4.00 13.42
CA ALA A 71 -35.98 4.97 14.38
C ALA A 71 -37.49 4.75 14.55
N ASN A 72 -37.93 4.53 15.79
CA ASN A 72 -39.32 4.36 16.14
C ASN A 72 -40.01 5.75 16.08
N ILE A 73 -40.11 6.28 14.86
CA ILE A 73 -40.72 7.58 14.59
C ILE A 73 -42.22 7.33 14.52
N GLY A 74 -42.91 7.62 15.62
CA GLY A 74 -44.38 7.64 15.62
C GLY A 74 -44.88 8.56 14.50
N ALA A 75 -45.93 8.15 13.81
CA ALA A 75 -46.49 8.82 12.62
C ALA A 75 -46.77 10.32 12.80
N ASN A 76 -46.83 10.81 14.04
CA ASN A 76 -47.12 12.21 14.40
C ASN A 76 -45.88 13.02 14.86
N LYS A 77 -44.65 12.53 14.63
CA LYS A 77 -43.39 13.20 15.05
C LYS A 77 -42.57 13.78 13.89
N PHE A 78 -43.15 13.88 12.70
CA PHE A 78 -42.54 14.67 11.63
C PHE A 78 -43.08 16.10 11.72
N PRO A 79 -42.22 17.13 11.80
CA PRO A 79 -42.68 18.49 11.60
C PRO A 79 -43.25 18.57 10.18
N ASP A 80 -44.48 19.08 10.03
CA ASP A 80 -45.14 19.30 8.75
C ASP A 80 -44.34 20.35 7.96
N VAL A 81 -43.33 19.90 7.22
CA VAL A 81 -42.62 20.70 6.24
C VAL A 81 -43.32 20.48 4.91
N GLU A 82 -43.91 21.53 4.37
CA GLU A 82 -44.59 21.47 3.08
C GLU A 82 -43.63 20.96 1.99
N PRO A 83 -44.06 20.02 1.12
CA PRO A 83 -43.19 19.36 0.14
C PRO A 83 -42.50 20.33 -0.82
N GLU A 84 -43.06 21.51 -1.03
CA GLU A 84 -42.53 22.54 -1.92
C GLU A 84 -41.26 23.22 -1.39
N GLN A 85 -41.08 23.34 -0.06
CA GLN A 85 -39.89 23.95 0.52
C GLN A 85 -38.69 23.01 0.44
N LYS A 86 -38.93 21.72 0.68
CA LYS A 86 -37.91 20.67 0.63
C LYS A 86 -37.32 20.51 -0.77
N GLN A 87 -38.16 20.55 -1.80
CA GLN A 87 -37.69 20.49 -3.19
C GLN A 87 -36.82 21.69 -3.60
N LYS A 88 -37.09 22.89 -3.04
CA LYS A 88 -36.32 24.10 -3.34
C LYS A 88 -34.93 24.08 -2.69
N GLU A 89 -34.81 23.52 -1.49
CA GLU A 89 -33.54 23.35 -0.79
C GLU A 89 -32.69 22.26 -1.47
N ASP A 90 -33.27 21.11 -1.79
CA ASP A 90 -32.58 20.00 -2.48
C ASP A 90 -32.03 20.43 -3.86
N LEU A 91 -32.79 21.23 -4.62
CA LEU A 91 -32.32 21.77 -5.91
C LEU A 91 -31.15 22.75 -5.74
N LYS A 92 -31.17 23.57 -4.69
CA LYS A 92 -30.13 24.56 -4.41
C LYS A 92 -28.84 23.87 -3.97
N GLU A 93 -28.93 22.86 -3.11
CA GLU A 93 -27.79 22.06 -2.66
C GLU A 93 -27.19 21.23 -3.80
N PHE A 94 -28.05 20.59 -4.61
CA PHE A 94 -27.61 19.82 -5.79
C PHE A 94 -26.86 20.70 -6.80
N SER A 95 -27.33 21.93 -7.04
CA SER A 95 -26.67 22.86 -7.96
C SER A 95 -25.26 23.29 -7.51
N GLN A 96 -25.00 23.31 -6.20
CA GLN A 96 -23.68 23.67 -5.66
C GLN A 96 -22.69 22.50 -5.69
N GLN A 97 -23.18 21.27 -5.71
CA GLN A 97 -22.36 20.06 -5.62
C GLN A 97 -21.95 19.49 -6.99
N ILE A 98 -22.44 20.05 -8.09
CA ILE A 98 -21.96 19.70 -9.43
C ILE A 98 -20.57 20.29 -9.60
N LEU A 99 -19.55 19.45 -9.40
CA LEU A 99 -18.16 19.75 -9.73
C LEU A 99 -18.09 20.23 -11.18
N LYS A 100 -17.90 21.53 -11.40
CA LYS A 100 -17.72 22.09 -12.74
C LYS A 100 -16.39 21.57 -13.27
N PRO A 101 -16.36 20.75 -14.33
CA PRO A 101 -15.14 20.11 -14.81
C PRO A 101 -14.08 21.14 -15.27
N ASP A 102 -14.48 22.33 -15.70
CA ASP A 102 -13.56 23.38 -16.15
C ASP A 102 -12.88 24.15 -15.01
N THR A 103 -13.49 24.20 -13.82
CA THR A 103 -12.91 24.89 -12.66
C THR A 103 -12.17 23.93 -11.73
N ASN A 104 -12.57 22.67 -11.68
CA ASN A 104 -12.10 21.72 -10.67
C ASN A 104 -11.02 20.77 -11.19
N LYS A 105 -10.73 20.77 -12.49
CA LYS A 105 -9.59 20.04 -13.04
C LYS A 105 -8.29 20.83 -12.79
N PRO A 106 -7.25 20.20 -12.25
CA PRO A 106 -5.93 20.82 -12.19
C PRO A 106 -5.47 21.10 -13.63
N LYS A 107 -5.13 22.35 -13.91
CA LYS A 107 -4.50 22.75 -15.18
C LYS A 107 -3.03 22.34 -15.09
N ILE A 108 -2.71 21.19 -15.67
CA ILE A 108 -1.33 20.69 -15.70
C ILE A 108 -0.65 21.32 -16.92
N ASP A 109 0.46 22.03 -16.69
CA ASP A 109 1.28 22.58 -17.78
C ASP A 109 1.93 21.41 -18.55
N PRO A 110 1.70 21.28 -19.88
CA PRO A 110 2.32 20.24 -20.70
C PRO A 110 3.85 20.21 -20.60
N ASN A 111 4.48 21.34 -20.27
CA ASN A 111 5.93 21.46 -20.15
C ASN A 111 6.43 21.27 -18.71
N SER A 112 5.53 21.04 -17.74
CA SER A 112 5.90 20.69 -16.37
C SER A 112 6.25 19.21 -16.21
N PHE A 113 5.97 18.39 -17.23
CA PHE A 113 6.47 17.03 -17.27
C PHE A 113 7.92 17.07 -17.75
N PRO A 114 8.88 16.53 -16.98
CA PRO A 114 10.23 16.37 -17.48
C PRO A 114 10.16 15.49 -18.72
N ASP A 115 10.70 15.96 -19.84
CA ASP A 115 10.95 15.12 -20.99
C ASP A 115 11.76 13.92 -20.49
N ILE A 116 11.22 12.72 -20.69
CA ILE A 116 11.89 11.46 -20.35
C ILE A 116 13.10 11.37 -21.27
N GLU A 117 14.19 11.93 -20.77
CA GLU A 117 15.62 11.91 -21.11
C GLU A 117 16.08 11.30 -22.46
N PRO A 118 17.21 11.77 -23.02
CA PRO A 118 17.83 11.19 -24.23
C PRO A 118 17.97 9.65 -24.20
N GLU A 119 18.06 9.03 -23.01
CA GLU A 119 18.09 7.57 -22.84
C GLU A 119 16.87 6.84 -23.41
N ALA A 120 15.65 7.39 -23.30
CA ALA A 120 14.46 6.73 -23.83
C ALA A 120 14.47 6.70 -25.37
N LYS A 121 14.94 7.79 -25.98
CA LYS A 121 15.09 7.91 -27.43
C LYS A 121 16.18 6.98 -27.97
N GLU A 122 17.28 6.82 -27.22
CA GLU A 122 18.33 5.86 -27.57
C GLU A 122 17.85 4.41 -27.47
N ARG A 123 17.01 4.09 -26.47
CA ARG A 123 16.45 2.75 -26.31
C ARG A 123 15.47 2.40 -27.43
N GLU A 124 14.67 3.36 -27.89
CA GLU A 124 13.77 3.19 -29.03
C GLU A 124 14.54 2.97 -30.35
N ALA A 125 15.60 3.76 -30.60
CA ALA A 125 16.45 3.59 -31.78
C ALA A 125 17.17 2.22 -31.82
N LYS A 126 17.60 1.70 -30.66
CA LYS A 126 18.19 0.34 -30.56
C LYS A 126 17.16 -0.75 -30.89
N LEU A 127 15.93 -0.59 -30.41
CA LEU A 127 14.82 -1.51 -30.68
C LEU A 127 14.41 -1.51 -32.15
N GLU A 128 14.45 -0.36 -32.82
CA GLU A 128 14.21 -0.25 -34.27
C GLU A 128 15.32 -0.92 -35.08
N ALA A 129 16.59 -0.69 -34.73
CA ALA A 129 17.72 -1.34 -35.39
C ALA A 129 17.69 -2.88 -35.24
N GLU A 130 17.22 -3.38 -34.09
CA GLU A 130 17.04 -4.81 -33.85
C GLU A 130 15.85 -5.39 -34.63
N ARG A 131 14.76 -4.63 -34.79
CA ARG A 131 13.63 -5.03 -35.64
C ARG A 131 14.02 -5.13 -37.11
N VAL A 132 14.81 -4.19 -37.63
CA VAL A 132 15.29 -4.20 -39.02
C VAL A 132 16.20 -5.42 -39.27
N LYS A 133 17.13 -5.71 -38.36
CA LYS A 133 18.00 -6.89 -38.45
C LYS A 133 17.27 -8.23 -38.33
N LYS A 134 16.11 -8.24 -37.69
CA LYS A 134 15.26 -9.44 -37.55
C LYS A 134 14.32 -9.64 -38.76
N SER A 135 14.12 -8.60 -39.56
CA SER A 135 13.31 -8.63 -40.78
C SER A 135 14.11 -8.88 -42.07
N GLU A 136 15.45 -8.91 -41.98
CA GLU A 136 16.36 -9.47 -43.00
C GLU A 136 16.65 -10.95 -42.72
#